data_AF-A0A4Q7Q1W5-F1
#
_entry.id   AF-A0A4Q7Q1W5-F1
#
_cell.length_a   1.000
_cell.length_b   1.000
_cell.length_c   1.000
_cell.angle_alpha   90.00
_cell.angle_beta   90.00
_cell.angle_gamma   90.00
#
_symmetry.space_group_name_H-M   'P 1'
#
loop_
_entity.id
_entity.type
_entity.pdbx_description
1 polymer ?
#
loop_
_entity_poly.entity_id
_entity_poly.type
_entity_poly.pdbx_seq_one_letter_code
_entity_poly.pdbx_strand_id
1 'polypeptide(L)'
;MADLLALPEPPDAVFCYNDLLALGALRTILSRGLRVPDDIALVGFDDIEDGRYSTPSLTTISPDKTQIAKNAVRLLLNRLDGDRSAPAEIPADYTLQIRESTTGRDAAPWNDAVMTSSEVEAHLAKVRSATRRQDAETMIELMRRVTGEEPRMWATVVGFGEYHYRYASGREGDAPAAGFAPRSAATTVYLSDGVDAHADLLDQLGPHTTGVGCVYIKKLDDIDLEVLETVVRRSYETLTAGTYPHRARES
;
A
#
# COMPACT_ATOMS: atom_id res chain seq x y z
N MET A 1 -11.24 0.56 -18.43
CA MET A 1 -11.51 1.56 -17.35
C MET A 1 -12.99 1.87 -17.22
N ALA A 2 -13.67 2.29 -18.28
CA ALA A 2 -15.10 2.61 -18.26
C ALA A 2 -15.99 1.53 -17.61
N ASP A 3 -15.72 0.26 -17.94
CA ASP A 3 -16.46 -0.88 -17.38
C ASP A 3 -16.12 -1.12 -15.91
N LEU A 4 -14.85 -0.97 -15.52
CA LEU A 4 -14.42 -1.09 -14.11
C LEU A 4 -15.13 -0.05 -13.22
N LEU A 5 -15.28 1.17 -13.71
CA LEU A 5 -16.00 2.24 -13.03
C LEU A 5 -17.52 2.02 -12.98
N ALA A 6 -18.05 1.08 -13.76
CA ALA A 6 -19.48 0.75 -13.79
C ALA A 6 -19.82 -0.49 -12.93
N LEU A 7 -18.82 -1.12 -12.29
CA LEU A 7 -19.06 -2.21 -11.36
C LEU A 7 -19.91 -1.73 -10.16
N PRO A 8 -20.73 -2.62 -9.56
CA PRO A 8 -21.50 -2.29 -8.35
C PRO A 8 -20.60 -1.78 -7.21
N GLU A 9 -19.41 -2.37 -7.08
CA GLU A 9 -18.32 -1.92 -6.21
C GLU A 9 -17.12 -1.56 -7.12
N PRO A 10 -16.96 -0.28 -7.53
CA PRO A 10 -15.82 0.12 -8.36
C PRO A 10 -14.51 0.09 -7.55
N PRO A 11 -13.36 -0.16 -8.21
CA PRO A 11 -12.08 -0.21 -7.52
C PRO A 11 -11.66 1.17 -7.00
N ASP A 12 -11.00 1.19 -5.83
CA ASP A 12 -10.39 2.39 -5.24
C ASP A 12 -8.94 2.60 -5.69
N ALA A 13 -8.36 1.63 -6.40
CA ALA A 13 -7.04 1.73 -7.01
C ALA A 13 -6.95 0.90 -8.30
N VAL A 14 -6.13 1.36 -9.25
CA VAL A 14 -5.84 0.63 -10.50
C VAL A 14 -4.34 0.58 -10.75
N PHE A 15 -3.83 -0.62 -10.99
CA PHE A 15 -2.51 -0.85 -11.56
C PHE A 15 -2.65 -1.12 -13.05
N CYS A 16 -2.04 -0.28 -13.87
CA CYS A 16 -2.06 -0.40 -15.33
C CYS A 16 -0.78 -1.07 -15.82
N TYR A 17 -0.94 -1.93 -16.83
CA TYR A 17 0.17 -2.67 -17.44
C TYR A 17 1.30 -1.78 -17.95
N ASN A 18 0.98 -0.56 -18.43
CA ASN A 18 1.97 0.46 -18.76
C ASN A 18 1.42 1.87 -18.55
N ASP A 19 2.30 2.86 -18.64
CA ASP A 19 1.99 4.27 -18.42
C ASP A 19 1.03 4.83 -19.47
N LEU A 20 1.09 4.38 -20.73
CA LEU A 20 0.15 4.83 -21.76
C LEU A 20 -1.29 4.40 -21.43
N LEU A 21 -1.48 3.17 -20.98
CA LEU A 21 -2.76 2.68 -20.49
C LEU A 21 -3.18 3.39 -19.21
N ALA A 22 -2.24 3.69 -18.32
CA ALA A 22 -2.49 4.47 -17.12
C ALA A 22 -2.99 5.87 -17.46
N LEU A 23 -2.35 6.58 -18.40
CA LEU A 23 -2.80 7.91 -18.85
C LEU A 23 -4.19 7.86 -19.50
N GLY A 24 -4.50 6.81 -20.25
CA GLY A 24 -5.84 6.57 -20.78
C GLY A 24 -6.88 6.31 -19.67
N ALA A 25 -6.51 5.53 -18.65
CA ALA A 25 -7.34 5.29 -17.48
C ALA A 25 -7.56 6.59 -16.69
N LEU A 26 -6.51 7.37 -16.46
CA LEU A 26 -6.54 8.68 -15.83
C LEU A 26 -7.54 9.61 -16.53
N ARG A 27 -7.42 9.71 -17.86
CA ARG A 27 -8.38 10.50 -18.67
C ARG A 27 -9.81 10.04 -18.46
N THR A 28 -10.04 8.73 -18.42
CA THR A 28 -11.38 8.17 -18.23
C THR A 28 -11.93 8.48 -16.83
N ILE A 29 -11.13 8.31 -15.78
CA ILE A 29 -11.50 8.59 -14.39
C ILE A 29 -11.89 10.07 -14.26
N LEU A 30 -11.03 10.98 -14.71
CA LEU A 30 -11.28 12.42 -14.64
C LEU A 30 -12.51 12.84 -15.47
N SER A 31 -12.73 12.23 -16.64
CA SER A 31 -13.89 12.53 -17.48
C SER A 31 -15.23 12.14 -16.84
N ARG A 32 -15.23 11.24 -15.86
CA ARG A 32 -16.41 10.89 -15.05
C ARG A 32 -16.55 11.75 -13.80
N GLY A 33 -15.72 12.78 -13.64
CA GLY A 33 -15.74 13.69 -12.48
C GLY A 33 -15.15 13.07 -11.21
N LEU A 34 -14.49 11.91 -11.31
CA LEU A 34 -13.79 11.27 -10.20
C LEU A 34 -12.38 11.86 -10.06
N ARG A 35 -11.88 11.91 -8.83
CA ARG A 35 -10.56 12.47 -8.49
C ARG A 35 -9.52 11.36 -8.37
N VAL A 36 -8.31 11.67 -8.82
CA VAL A 36 -7.12 10.85 -8.62
C VAL A 36 -6.17 11.65 -7.72
N PRO A 37 -5.70 11.10 -6.58
CA PRO A 37 -5.90 9.73 -6.11
C PRO A 37 -7.16 9.52 -5.25
N ASP A 38 -7.85 10.58 -4.83
CA ASP A 38 -8.81 10.52 -3.71
C ASP A 38 -9.96 9.52 -3.89
N ASP A 39 -10.51 9.44 -5.11
CA ASP A 39 -11.60 8.51 -5.40
C ASP A 39 -11.03 7.22 -6.01
N ILE A 40 -9.99 7.33 -6.86
CA ILE A 40 -9.28 6.19 -7.45
C ILE A 40 -7.79 6.49 -7.55
N ALA A 41 -6.96 5.73 -6.83
CA ALA A 41 -5.51 5.76 -6.97
C ALA A 41 -5.07 5.06 -8.26
N LEU A 42 -3.97 5.53 -8.86
CA LEU A 42 -3.53 5.02 -10.16
C LEU A 42 -2.02 4.83 -10.21
N VAL A 43 -1.59 3.66 -10.64
CA VAL A 43 -0.18 3.30 -10.85
C VAL A 43 0.03 2.78 -12.26
N GLY A 44 1.09 3.22 -12.93
CA GLY A 44 1.53 2.71 -14.23
C GLY A 44 2.81 1.86 -14.15
N PHE A 45 3.40 1.64 -15.31
CA PHE A 45 4.66 0.93 -15.52
C PHE A 45 5.34 1.52 -16.76
N ASP A 46 6.63 1.81 -16.68
CA ASP A 46 7.58 2.25 -17.73
C ASP A 46 8.32 3.54 -17.36
N ASP A 47 7.77 4.38 -16.50
CA ASP A 47 8.24 5.74 -16.21
C ASP A 47 8.51 6.58 -17.47
N ILE A 48 7.51 6.65 -18.35
CA ILE A 48 7.57 7.53 -19.51
C ILE A 48 7.50 9.00 -19.09
N GLU A 49 8.09 9.86 -19.90
CA GLU A 49 8.18 11.28 -19.63
C GLU A 49 6.79 11.94 -19.50
N ASP A 50 5.83 11.54 -20.34
CA ASP A 50 4.44 12.01 -20.30
C ASP A 50 3.78 11.85 -18.92
N GLY A 51 4.11 10.77 -18.20
CA GLY A 51 3.60 10.52 -16.85
C GLY A 51 4.03 11.58 -15.84
N ARG A 52 5.16 12.27 -16.06
CA ARG A 52 5.65 13.32 -15.17
C ARG A 52 4.89 14.63 -15.34
N TYR A 53 4.32 14.85 -16.52
CA TYR A 53 3.63 16.09 -16.91
C TYR A 53 2.11 15.95 -16.94
N SER A 54 1.57 14.76 -16.68
CA SER A 54 0.13 14.58 -16.49
C SER A 54 -0.37 15.31 -15.25
N THR A 55 -1.67 15.57 -15.18
CA THR A 55 -2.31 16.14 -13.99
C THR A 55 -3.40 15.20 -13.49
N PRO A 56 -3.21 14.55 -12.33
CA PRO A 56 -1.98 14.46 -11.52
C PRO A 56 -0.81 13.77 -12.24
N SER A 57 0.41 13.99 -11.76
CA SER A 57 1.61 13.26 -12.20
C SER A 57 1.53 11.78 -11.77
N LEU A 58 1.95 10.88 -12.65
CA LEU A 58 1.70 9.45 -12.58
C LEU A 58 2.77 8.70 -11.76
N THR A 59 2.34 8.03 -10.69
CA THR A 59 3.09 7.00 -9.98
C THR A 59 3.31 5.80 -10.88
N THR A 60 4.52 5.27 -10.96
CA THR A 60 4.86 4.23 -11.93
C THR A 60 6.07 3.39 -11.52
N ILE A 61 6.09 2.14 -11.96
CA ILE A 61 7.29 1.29 -11.86
C ILE A 61 8.25 1.68 -12.99
N SER A 62 9.46 2.08 -12.63
CA SER A 62 10.56 2.41 -13.55
C SER A 62 11.52 1.22 -13.63
N PRO A 63 11.45 0.39 -14.69
CA PRO A 63 12.41 -0.69 -14.90
C PRO A 63 13.79 -0.14 -15.26
N ASP A 64 14.86 -0.84 -14.89
CA ASP A 64 16.22 -0.49 -15.32
C ASP A 64 16.42 -0.85 -16.80
N LYS A 65 15.99 0.07 -17.67
CA LYS A 65 16.12 -0.04 -19.13
C LYS A 65 17.59 -0.17 -19.56
N THR A 66 18.53 0.38 -18.78
CA THR A 66 19.96 0.28 -19.07
C THR A 66 20.47 -1.14 -18.81
N GLN A 67 20.08 -1.74 -17.70
CA GLN A 67 20.40 -3.13 -17.38
C GLN A 67 19.78 -4.09 -18.39
N ILE A 68 18.51 -3.88 -18.76
CA ILE A 68 17.83 -4.67 -19.81
C ILE A 68 18.61 -4.59 -21.13
N ALA A 69 18.96 -3.39 -21.59
CA ALA A 69 19.70 -3.21 -22.83
C ALA A 69 21.09 -3.87 -22.78
N LYS A 70 21.84 -3.69 -21.68
CA LYS A 70 23.16 -4.33 -21.49
C LYS A 70 23.05 -5.84 -21.51
N ASN A 71 22.06 -6.41 -20.82
CA ASN A 71 21.84 -7.86 -20.80
C ASN A 71 21.47 -8.39 -22.18
N ALA A 72 20.57 -7.72 -22.90
CA ALA A 72 20.17 -8.13 -24.24
C ALA A 72 21.37 -8.14 -25.21
N VAL A 73 22.17 -7.07 -25.23
CA VAL A 73 23.36 -6.97 -26.09
C VAL A 73 24.41 -8.01 -25.71
N ARG A 74 24.66 -8.20 -24.41
CA ARG A 74 25.59 -9.24 -23.93
C ARG A 74 25.18 -10.64 -24.37
N LEU A 75 23.90 -11.00 -24.20
CA LEU A 75 23.38 -12.30 -24.62
C LEU A 75 23.45 -12.49 -26.14
N LEU A 76 23.22 -11.44 -26.92
CA LEU A 76 23.37 -11.46 -28.37
C LEU A 76 24.82 -11.70 -28.79
N LEU A 77 25.78 -11.00 -28.18
CA LEU A 77 27.21 -11.18 -28.45
C LEU A 77 27.67 -12.62 -28.14
N ASN A 78 27.29 -13.16 -26.97
CA ASN A 78 27.58 -14.55 -26.61
C ASN A 78 27.08 -15.53 -27.68
N ARG A 79 25.85 -15.33 -28.19
CA ARG A 79 25.27 -16.17 -29.24
C ARG A 79 26.06 -16.09 -30.56
N LEU A 80 26.54 -14.90 -30.92
CA LEU A 80 27.40 -14.71 -32.09
C LEU A 80 28.76 -15.42 -31.93
N ASP A 81 29.31 -15.43 -30.72
CA ASP A 81 30.56 -16.11 -30.36
C ASP A 81 30.42 -17.63 -30.19
N GLY A 82 29.25 -18.19 -30.53
CA GLY A 82 29.03 -19.63 -30.58
C GLY A 82 28.29 -20.21 -29.36
N ASP A 83 27.85 -19.39 -28.41
CA ASP A 83 26.99 -19.87 -27.32
C ASP A 83 25.67 -20.43 -27.89
N ARG A 84 25.36 -21.68 -27.53
CA ARG A 84 24.14 -22.40 -27.92
C ARG A 84 23.35 -22.85 -26.69
N SER A 85 23.62 -22.26 -25.52
CA SER A 85 22.83 -22.45 -24.31
C SER A 85 21.34 -22.15 -24.55
N ALA A 86 20.50 -22.81 -23.76
CA ALA A 86 19.06 -22.57 -23.77
C ALA A 86 18.73 -21.09 -23.47
N PRO A 87 17.53 -20.61 -23.84
CA PRO A 87 17.07 -19.28 -23.45
C PRO A 87 17.23 -19.05 -21.94
N ALA A 88 17.76 -17.89 -21.57
CA ALA A 88 17.91 -17.48 -20.18
C ALA A 88 16.85 -16.44 -19.83
N GLU A 89 16.21 -16.61 -18.67
CA GLU A 89 15.38 -15.58 -18.06
C GLU A 89 16.24 -14.80 -17.07
N ILE A 90 16.41 -13.50 -17.33
CA ILE A 90 17.20 -12.61 -16.48
C ILE A 90 16.26 -11.52 -15.96
N PRO A 91 15.91 -11.54 -14.66
CA PRO A 91 15.08 -10.50 -14.08
C PRO A 91 15.84 -9.16 -14.10
N ALA A 92 15.11 -8.08 -14.40
CA ALA A 92 15.63 -6.73 -14.33
C ALA A 92 15.24 -6.06 -13.02
N ASP A 93 16.15 -5.26 -12.49
CA ASP A 93 15.87 -4.38 -11.35
C ASP A 93 14.90 -3.26 -11.75
N TYR A 94 14.23 -2.70 -10.75
CA TYR A 94 13.27 -1.63 -10.94
C TYR A 94 13.15 -0.75 -9.69
N THR A 95 12.62 0.45 -9.88
CA THR A 95 12.26 1.37 -8.79
C THR A 95 10.80 1.77 -8.88
N LEU A 96 10.17 2.05 -7.74
CA LEU A 96 8.83 2.65 -7.72
C LEU A 96 8.98 4.17 -7.63
N GLN A 97 8.50 4.88 -8.65
CA GLN A 97 8.46 6.34 -8.69
C GLN A 97 7.12 6.80 -8.15
N ILE A 98 7.08 7.21 -6.88
CA ILE A 98 5.86 7.68 -6.22
C ILE A 98 5.58 9.13 -6.61
N ARG A 99 4.36 9.42 -7.06
CA ARG A 99 3.89 10.74 -7.49
C ARG A 99 2.43 11.01 -7.08
N GLU A 100 1.89 12.12 -7.57
CA GLU A 100 0.57 12.65 -7.19
C GLU A 100 -0.57 11.65 -7.40
N SER A 101 -0.50 10.76 -8.39
CA SER A 101 -1.60 9.84 -8.72
C SER A 101 -1.86 8.73 -7.68
N THR A 102 -1.00 8.61 -6.66
CA THR A 102 -1.25 7.73 -5.49
C THR A 102 -1.23 8.45 -4.15
N THR A 103 -0.60 9.62 -4.05
CA THR A 103 -0.40 10.31 -2.76
C THR A 103 -0.97 11.73 -2.70
N GLY A 104 -1.40 12.31 -3.82
CA GLY A 104 -1.90 13.68 -3.91
C GLY A 104 -0.78 14.71 -4.02
N ARG A 105 -1.13 16.00 -4.19
CA ARG A 105 -0.17 17.12 -4.30
C ARG A 105 0.57 17.44 -3.01
N ASP A 106 0.03 17.04 -1.87
CA ASP A 106 0.54 17.40 -0.53
C ASP A 106 1.29 16.24 0.14
N ALA A 107 1.74 15.25 -0.63
CA ALA A 107 2.49 14.13 -0.07
C ALA A 107 3.90 14.57 0.32
N ALA A 108 4.07 14.91 1.60
CA ALA A 108 5.39 15.01 2.19
C ALA A 108 6.17 13.69 1.97
N PRO A 109 7.49 13.75 1.70
CA PRO A 109 8.30 12.55 1.55
C PRO A 109 8.15 11.64 2.77
N TRP A 110 8.08 10.33 2.51
CA TRP A 110 7.85 9.24 3.49
C TRP A 110 8.74 9.28 4.75
N ASN A 111 9.84 10.05 4.74
CA ASN A 111 10.81 10.08 5.83
C ASN A 111 10.64 11.23 6.84
N ASP A 112 9.83 12.28 6.59
CA ASP A 112 9.86 13.48 7.44
C ASP A 112 8.50 13.97 7.99
N ALA A 113 7.39 13.30 7.68
CA ALA A 113 6.06 13.76 8.10
C ALA A 113 5.47 12.89 9.20
N VAL A 114 6.08 12.95 10.39
CA VAL A 114 5.39 12.58 11.63
C VAL A 114 4.42 13.72 11.96
N MET A 115 3.16 13.60 11.53
CA MET A 115 2.18 14.67 11.72
C MET A 115 1.19 14.37 12.85
N THR A 116 0.71 15.46 13.46
CA THR A 116 0.03 15.53 14.77
C THR A 116 -1.39 14.97 14.78
N SER A 117 -1.94 14.73 15.98
CA SER A 117 -3.31 14.23 16.19
C SER A 117 -4.40 15.10 15.52
N SER A 118 -4.18 16.40 15.34
CA SER A 118 -5.11 17.31 14.62
C SER A 118 -5.29 16.94 13.15
N GLU A 119 -4.31 16.28 12.53
CA GLU A 119 -4.42 15.83 11.14
C GLU A 119 -5.18 14.52 10.99
N VAL A 120 -5.15 13.68 12.02
CA VAL A 120 -5.99 12.48 12.08
C VAL A 120 -7.46 12.89 12.06
N GLU A 121 -7.84 13.88 12.88
CA GLU A 121 -9.21 14.43 12.88
C GLU A 121 -9.59 15.01 11.51
N ALA A 122 -8.70 15.79 10.89
CA ALA A 122 -8.92 16.35 9.55
C ALA A 122 -9.03 15.26 8.47
N HIS A 123 -8.30 14.15 8.60
CA HIS A 123 -8.40 12.99 7.72
C HIS A 123 -9.75 12.28 7.88
N LEU A 124 -10.17 12.01 9.12
CA LEU A 124 -11.46 11.38 9.40
C LEU A 124 -12.65 12.25 8.96
N ALA A 125 -12.53 13.58 9.05
CA ALA A 125 -13.56 14.49 8.54
C ALA A 125 -13.82 14.35 7.03
N LYS A 126 -12.84 13.87 6.25
CA LYS A 126 -12.97 13.62 4.80
C LYS A 126 -13.66 12.29 4.48
N VAL A 127 -13.77 11.38 5.44
CA VAL A 127 -14.46 10.10 5.26
C VAL A 127 -15.97 10.35 5.16
N ARG A 128 -16.55 10.12 3.97
CA ARG A 128 -17.95 10.45 3.68
C ARG A 128 -18.96 9.55 4.42
N SER A 129 -18.61 8.28 4.64
CA SER A 129 -19.50 7.32 5.30
C SER A 129 -19.52 7.58 6.80
N ALA A 130 -20.72 7.80 7.37
CA ALA A 130 -20.90 7.93 8.81
C ALA A 130 -20.47 6.65 9.54
N THR A 131 -20.85 5.48 9.04
CA THR A 131 -20.41 4.19 9.57
C THR A 131 -18.89 4.05 9.55
N ARG A 132 -18.23 4.41 8.45
CA ARG A 132 -16.76 4.28 8.38
C ARG A 132 -16.03 5.26 9.29
N ARG A 133 -16.61 6.44 9.55
CA ARG A 133 -16.09 7.37 10.57
C ARG A 133 -16.21 6.77 11.97
N GLN A 134 -17.37 6.20 12.29
CA GLN A 134 -17.59 5.51 13.56
C GLN A 134 -16.65 4.31 13.72
N ASP A 135 -16.49 3.47 12.68
CA ASP A 135 -15.53 2.37 12.66
C ASP A 135 -14.11 2.89 12.98
N ALA A 136 -13.72 4.03 12.37
CA ALA A 136 -12.41 4.61 12.58
C ALA A 136 -12.20 5.11 14.02
N GLU A 137 -13.23 5.69 14.64
CA GLU A 137 -13.20 6.09 16.05
C GLU A 137 -13.05 4.86 16.95
N THR A 138 -13.80 3.78 16.70
CA THR A 138 -13.66 2.50 17.43
C THR A 138 -12.26 1.91 17.27
N MET A 139 -11.70 1.92 16.05
CA MET A 139 -10.35 1.44 15.80
C MET A 139 -9.29 2.28 16.50
N ILE A 140 -9.44 3.61 16.57
CA ILE A 140 -8.52 4.48 17.31
C ILE A 140 -8.47 4.08 18.78
N GLU A 141 -9.63 3.90 19.42
CA GLU A 141 -9.69 3.50 20.82
C GLU A 141 -9.13 2.09 21.06
N LEU A 142 -9.38 1.14 20.16
CA LEU A 142 -8.76 -0.19 20.21
C LEU A 142 -7.23 -0.08 20.11
N MET A 143 -6.71 0.65 19.12
CA MET A 143 -5.28 0.80 18.89
C MET A 143 -4.58 1.50 20.06
N ARG A 144 -5.20 2.53 20.65
CA ARG A 144 -4.70 3.18 21.88
C ARG A 144 -4.59 2.19 23.05
N ARG A 145 -5.62 1.36 23.27
CA ARG A 145 -5.60 0.35 24.34
C ARG A 145 -4.54 -0.73 24.14
N VAL A 146 -4.26 -1.09 22.89
CA VAL A 146 -3.21 -2.07 22.56
C VAL A 146 -1.82 -1.48 22.73
N THR A 147 -1.58 -0.31 22.14
CA THR A 147 -0.24 0.24 21.94
C THR A 147 0.21 1.19 23.04
N GLY A 148 -0.73 1.85 23.73
CA GLY A 148 -0.44 2.97 24.62
C GLY A 148 -0.02 4.26 23.91
N GLU A 149 -0.12 4.30 22.58
CA GLU A 149 0.36 5.40 21.74
C GLU A 149 -0.78 6.26 21.21
N GLU A 150 -0.48 7.53 20.90
CA GLU A 150 -1.43 8.43 20.23
C GLU A 150 -1.41 8.23 18.71
N PRO A 151 -2.56 8.38 18.02
CA PRO A 151 -2.63 8.21 16.58
C PRO A 151 -1.84 9.31 15.88
N ARG A 152 -1.11 8.92 14.83
CA ARG A 152 -0.37 9.80 13.92
C ARG A 152 -0.69 9.43 12.48
N MET A 153 -0.72 10.43 11.60
CA MET A 153 -0.93 10.16 10.17
C MET A 153 0.36 9.71 9.51
N TRP A 154 0.30 8.58 8.83
CA TRP A 154 1.33 8.03 7.95
C TRP A 154 0.78 7.96 6.54
N ALA A 155 0.90 9.06 5.79
CA ALA A 155 0.23 9.30 4.52
C ALA A 155 -1.30 9.13 4.60
N THR A 156 -1.82 7.93 4.32
CA THR A 156 -3.27 7.61 4.39
C THR A 156 -3.61 6.60 5.48
N VAL A 157 -2.64 6.28 6.33
CA VAL A 157 -2.77 5.31 7.43
C VAL A 157 -2.81 6.08 8.74
N VAL A 158 -3.75 5.71 9.61
CA VAL A 158 -3.74 6.11 11.01
C VAL A 158 -2.84 5.10 11.73
N GLY A 159 -1.64 5.54 12.11
CA GLY A 159 -0.58 4.72 12.70
C GLY A 159 -0.36 5.00 14.18
N PHE A 160 0.16 3.99 14.87
CA PHE A 160 0.42 3.97 16.32
C PHE A 160 1.79 3.34 16.57
N GLY A 161 2.59 4.00 17.42
CA GLY A 161 3.98 3.63 17.62
C GLY A 161 4.81 3.67 16.33
N GLU A 162 6.04 3.18 16.43
CA GLU A 162 6.97 3.12 15.32
C GLU A 162 7.87 1.88 15.50
N TYR A 163 8.21 1.22 14.40
CA TYR A 163 9.24 0.18 14.39
C TYR A 163 10.22 0.43 13.25
N HIS A 164 11.46 0.04 13.49
CA HIS A 164 12.52 0.09 12.49
C HIS A 164 12.69 -1.28 11.83
N TYR A 165 12.65 -1.33 10.50
CA TYR A 165 12.89 -2.56 9.74
C TYR A 165 14.21 -2.52 9.00
N ARG A 166 14.84 -3.68 8.84
CA ARG A 166 16.02 -3.86 7.98
C ARG A 166 15.97 -5.23 7.31
N TYR A 167 15.69 -5.25 6.02
CA TYR A 167 15.57 -6.48 5.24
C TYR A 167 16.92 -7.00 4.75
N ALA A 168 16.97 -8.28 4.39
CA ALA A 168 18.15 -8.92 3.79
C ALA A 168 18.64 -8.22 2.51
N SER A 169 17.77 -7.52 1.79
CA SER A 169 18.14 -6.71 0.61
C SER A 169 18.91 -5.43 0.96
N GLY A 170 19.15 -5.13 2.24
CA GLY A 170 19.74 -3.89 2.71
C GLY A 170 18.77 -2.70 2.76
N ARG A 171 17.49 -2.91 2.42
CA ARG A 171 16.45 -1.87 2.53
C ARG A 171 16.04 -1.74 3.99
N GLU A 172 16.04 -0.51 4.50
CA GLU A 172 15.64 -0.18 5.86
C GLU A 172 14.80 1.08 5.91
N GLY A 173 14.14 1.30 7.05
CA GLY A 173 13.37 2.50 7.32
C GLY A 173 12.43 2.29 8.50
N ASP A 174 11.59 3.29 8.74
CA ASP A 174 10.64 3.30 9.84
C ASP A 174 9.21 3.20 9.30
N ALA A 175 8.33 2.60 10.10
CA ALA A 175 6.93 2.37 9.75
C ALA A 175 6.08 2.35 11.04
N PRO A 176 4.75 2.58 10.94
CA PRO A 176 3.90 2.49 12.11
C PRO A 176 3.84 1.03 12.58
N ALA A 177 4.02 0.82 13.89
CA ALA A 177 4.04 -0.51 14.48
C ALA A 177 2.64 -1.14 14.59
N ALA A 178 1.59 -0.32 14.66
CA ALA A 178 0.23 -0.74 14.39
C ALA A 178 -0.46 0.35 13.55
N GLY A 179 -1.44 -0.03 12.72
CA GLY A 179 -2.17 0.97 11.97
C GLY A 179 -3.36 0.43 11.19
N PHE A 180 -4.23 1.35 10.78
CA PHE A 180 -5.38 1.04 9.95
C PHE A 180 -5.69 2.20 8.98
N ALA A 181 -6.49 1.92 7.95
CA ALA A 181 -7.02 2.93 7.04
C ALA A 181 -8.54 2.75 6.84
N PRO A 182 -9.35 3.79 7.10
CA PRO A 182 -10.80 3.76 6.86
C PRO A 182 -11.10 3.97 5.37
N ARG A 183 -10.99 2.91 4.56
CA ARG A 183 -11.27 3.00 3.12
C ARG A 183 -12.78 2.96 2.86
N SER A 184 -13.17 3.39 1.66
CA SER A 184 -14.57 3.37 1.22
C SER A 184 -15.15 1.96 1.24
N ALA A 185 -14.40 0.97 0.74
CA ALA A 185 -14.84 -0.42 0.65
C ALA A 185 -14.75 -1.20 1.97
N ALA A 186 -13.71 -0.96 2.78
CA ALA A 186 -13.45 -1.69 4.03
C ALA A 186 -12.57 -0.86 4.99
N THR A 187 -12.62 -1.18 6.27
CA THR A 187 -11.55 -0.84 7.21
C THR A 187 -10.38 -1.79 6.97
N THR A 188 -9.23 -1.26 6.57
CA THR A 188 -8.00 -2.05 6.37
C THR A 188 -7.15 -1.97 7.62
N VAL A 189 -6.85 -3.10 8.25
CA VAL A 189 -5.92 -3.21 9.38
C VAL A 189 -4.59 -3.77 8.85
N TYR A 190 -3.46 -3.14 9.18
CA TYR A 190 -2.15 -3.56 8.70
C TYR A 190 -1.46 -4.47 9.72
N LEU A 191 -1.00 -5.63 9.26
CA LEU A 191 -0.22 -6.61 10.02
C LEU A 191 1.13 -6.74 9.30
N SER A 192 2.08 -5.85 9.63
CA SER A 192 3.37 -5.76 8.92
C SER A 192 4.25 -7.00 9.15
N ASP A 193 3.94 -7.77 10.19
CA ASP A 193 4.53 -9.07 10.51
C ASP A 193 3.85 -10.24 9.80
N GLY A 194 2.91 -9.99 8.88
CA GLY A 194 2.27 -11.00 8.03
C GLY A 194 0.99 -11.59 8.62
N VAL A 195 -0.01 -11.85 7.77
CA VAL A 195 -1.29 -12.43 8.22
C VAL A 195 -1.17 -13.88 8.69
N ASP A 196 -0.22 -14.63 8.12
CA ASP A 196 -0.02 -16.05 8.42
C ASP A 196 0.44 -16.27 9.87
N ALA A 197 1.13 -15.29 10.46
CA ALA A 197 1.53 -15.30 11.87
C ALA A 197 0.34 -15.24 12.86
N HIS A 198 -0.86 -14.93 12.36
CA HIS A 198 -2.08 -14.75 13.15
C HIS A 198 -3.24 -15.64 12.69
N ALA A 199 -2.98 -16.65 11.85
CA ALA A 199 -4.04 -17.48 11.26
C ALA A 199 -4.98 -18.11 12.31
N ASP A 200 -4.43 -18.53 13.45
CA ASP A 200 -5.19 -19.12 14.58
C ASP A 200 -6.25 -18.18 15.16
N LEU A 201 -5.95 -16.89 15.20
CA LEU A 201 -6.84 -15.85 15.70
C LEU A 201 -7.77 -15.33 14.59
N LEU A 202 -7.27 -15.20 13.37
CA LEU A 202 -8.07 -14.71 12.24
C LEU A 202 -9.24 -15.65 11.94
N ASP A 203 -9.09 -16.96 12.12
CA ASP A 203 -10.20 -17.94 12.00
C ASP A 203 -11.37 -17.65 12.97
N GLN A 204 -11.12 -16.93 14.06
CA GLN A 204 -12.10 -16.58 15.09
C GLN A 204 -12.62 -15.14 14.96
N LEU A 205 -12.06 -14.34 14.05
CA LEU A 205 -12.29 -12.90 13.96
C LEU A 205 -13.70 -12.53 13.49
N GLY A 206 -14.35 -13.38 12.69
CA GLY A 206 -15.58 -13.06 11.97
C GLY A 206 -15.32 -12.74 10.49
N PRO A 207 -16.31 -12.22 9.74
CA PRO A 207 -16.21 -12.04 8.29
C PRO A 207 -15.13 -11.04 7.86
N HIS A 208 -14.06 -11.53 7.26
CA HIS A 208 -12.95 -10.71 6.76
C HIS A 208 -12.34 -11.31 5.47
N THR A 209 -11.51 -10.53 4.79
CA THR A 209 -10.58 -11.03 3.78
C THR A 209 -9.17 -10.60 4.11
N THR A 210 -8.16 -11.30 3.62
CA THR A 210 -6.75 -11.01 3.89
C THR A 210 -5.98 -10.69 2.61
N GLY A 211 -4.98 -9.83 2.74
CA GLY A 211 -3.84 -9.75 1.83
C GLY A 211 -2.61 -10.33 2.53
N VAL A 212 -1.42 -10.03 2.02
CA VAL A 212 -0.16 -10.53 2.59
C VAL A 212 0.13 -9.96 3.99
N GLY A 213 -0.12 -8.67 4.19
CA GLY A 213 0.17 -7.96 5.45
C GLY A 213 -1.00 -7.08 5.89
N CYS A 214 -2.22 -7.47 5.55
CA CYS A 214 -3.40 -6.68 5.85
C CYS A 214 -4.66 -7.54 5.96
N VAL A 215 -5.57 -7.09 6.80
CA VAL A 215 -6.92 -7.62 6.99
C VAL A 215 -7.92 -6.56 6.53
N TYR A 216 -8.94 -6.97 5.79
CA TYR A 216 -9.99 -6.10 5.27
C TYR A 216 -11.33 -6.46 5.93
N ILE A 217 -11.91 -5.48 6.63
CA ILE A 217 -13.15 -5.61 7.39
C ILE A 217 -14.22 -4.74 6.74
N LYS A 218 -15.24 -5.36 6.13
CA LYS A 218 -16.32 -4.60 5.47
C LYS A 218 -17.22 -3.88 6.48
N LYS A 219 -17.58 -4.57 7.56
CA LYS A 219 -18.43 -4.08 8.66
C LYS A 219 -17.79 -4.43 9.99
N LEU A 220 -17.44 -3.43 10.79
CA LEU A 220 -16.77 -3.66 12.06
C LEU A 220 -17.69 -4.33 13.09
N ASP A 221 -19.01 -4.06 13.02
CA ASP A 221 -20.02 -4.67 13.91
C ASP A 221 -20.13 -6.21 13.79
N ASP A 222 -19.65 -6.79 12.68
CA ASP A 222 -19.67 -8.24 12.46
C ASP A 222 -18.38 -8.93 12.99
N ILE A 223 -17.45 -8.17 13.57
CA ILE A 223 -16.13 -8.64 14.00
C ILE A 223 -16.07 -8.81 15.52
N ASP A 224 -15.39 -9.87 15.96
CA ASP A 224 -14.99 -10.02 17.36
C ASP A 224 -13.82 -9.06 17.67
N LEU A 225 -14.13 -7.97 18.38
CA LEU A 225 -13.15 -6.95 18.72
C LEU A 225 -12.11 -7.41 19.75
N GLU A 226 -12.40 -8.42 20.57
CA GLU A 226 -11.42 -8.97 21.51
C GLU A 226 -10.36 -9.80 20.77
N VAL A 227 -10.81 -10.57 19.77
CA VAL A 227 -9.91 -11.28 18.86
C VAL A 227 -9.06 -10.29 18.05
N LEU A 228 -9.68 -9.25 17.49
CA LEU A 228 -8.94 -8.21 16.75
C LEU A 228 -7.88 -7.53 17.63
N GLU A 229 -8.25 -7.19 18.87
CA GLU A 229 -7.34 -6.61 19.84
C GLU A 229 -6.13 -7.52 20.11
N THR A 230 -6.38 -8.82 20.24
CA THR A 230 -5.32 -9.83 20.47
C THR A 230 -4.38 -9.94 19.27
N VAL A 231 -4.91 -9.95 18.04
CA VAL A 231 -4.11 -9.97 16.80
C VAL A 231 -3.21 -8.73 16.72
N VAL A 232 -3.79 -7.54 16.90
CA VAL A 232 -3.04 -6.27 16.84
C VAL A 232 -1.98 -6.23 17.93
N ARG A 233 -2.28 -6.71 19.14
CA ARG A 233 -1.32 -6.78 20.25
C ARG A 233 -0.13 -7.68 19.94
N ARG A 234 -0.39 -8.91 19.47
CA ARG A 234 0.67 -9.86 19.08
C ARG A 234 1.55 -9.29 17.97
N SER A 235 0.94 -8.64 16.97
CA SER A 235 1.66 -7.98 15.87
C SER A 235 2.53 -6.83 16.37
N TYR A 236 1.97 -5.94 17.18
CA TYR A 236 2.68 -4.78 17.74
C TYR A 236 3.87 -5.19 18.61
N GLU A 237 3.69 -6.16 19.50
CA GLU A 237 4.77 -6.70 20.35
C GLU A 237 5.90 -7.32 19.50
N THR A 238 5.54 -8.04 18.44
CA THR A 238 6.51 -8.65 17.52
C THR A 238 7.33 -7.59 16.78
N LEU A 239 6.68 -6.57 16.24
CA LEU A 239 7.33 -5.50 15.47
C LEU A 239 8.20 -4.60 16.35
N THR A 240 7.81 -4.37 17.61
CA THR A 240 8.51 -3.48 18.53
C THR A 240 9.58 -4.15 19.40
N ALA A 241 9.74 -5.48 19.30
CA ALA A 241 10.75 -6.23 20.06
C ALA A 241 12.20 -5.88 19.68
N GLY A 242 12.43 -5.19 18.56
CA GLY A 242 13.74 -4.77 18.08
C GLY A 242 13.71 -4.35 16.61
N THR A 243 14.86 -4.42 15.93
CA THR A 243 14.88 -4.24 14.47
C THR A 243 14.20 -5.42 13.78
N TYR A 244 13.12 -5.14 13.06
CA TYR A 244 12.33 -6.19 12.41
C TYR A 244 12.97 -6.61 11.06
N PRO A 245 13.34 -7.88 10.87
CA PRO A 245 14.17 -8.28 9.73
C PRO A 245 13.37 -8.83 8.52
N HIS A 246 12.06 -9.03 8.67
CA HIS A 246 11.23 -9.75 7.69
C HIS A 246 10.20 -8.83 7.03
N ARG A 247 9.83 -9.14 5.78
CA ARG A 247 8.60 -8.59 5.18
C ARG A 247 7.42 -9.46 5.56
N ALA A 248 6.21 -8.90 5.58
CA ALA A 248 4.97 -9.65 5.79
C ALA A 248 4.81 -10.94 4.94
N ARG A 249 5.40 -10.99 3.73
CA ARG A 249 5.36 -12.17 2.84
C ARG A 249 6.37 -13.28 3.19
N GLU A 250 7.26 -12.99 4.13
CA GLU A 250 8.38 -13.85 4.57
C GLU A 250 8.13 -14.41 5.97
N SER A 251 6.95 -14.11 6.53
CA SER A 251 6.49 -14.48 7.87
C SER A 251 5.74 -15.81 7.89
#